data_AF-A0A0C1JN17-F1
#
_entry.id   AF-A0A0C1JN17-F1
#
_cell.length_a   1.000
_cell.length_b   1.000
_cell.length_c   1.000
_cell.angle_alpha   90.00
_cell.angle_beta   90.00
_cell.angle_gamma   90.00
#
_symmetry.space_group_name_H-M   'P 1'
#
loop_
_entity.id
_entity.type
_entity.pdbx_description
1 polymer ?
#
loop_
_entity_poly.entity_id
_entity_poly.type
_entity_poly.pdbx_seq_one_letter_code
_entity_poly.pdbx_strand_id
1 'polypeptide(L)'
;MGCFFFNFNPFNCIDLRPWRLITEAPPSMKTIPEEVIVHIFSFLSPKELVNAQQVCKRWKRIGDEETLWKRHHQQHFKDKPLHISFCPKKPRSFRNSYLFYNHRKSIRREVKLETASVRAHPDYNGRSFSELLLLMNQSQSFNHQKSLKL
;
A
#
# COMPACT_ATOMS: atom_id res chain seq x y z
N MET A 1 82.97 -2.20 21.16
CA MET A 1 82.27 -1.84 22.42
C MET A 1 80.92 -1.28 22.00
N GLY A 2 79.82 -2.02 22.18
CA GLY A 2 78.94 -1.91 23.36
C GLY A 2 78.24 -0.54 23.31
N CYS A 3 76.92 -0.41 23.10
CA CYS A 3 75.86 -1.11 23.80
C CYS A 3 74.59 -1.25 22.95
N PHE A 4 74.03 -2.45 22.95
CA PHE A 4 72.62 -2.70 22.65
C PHE A 4 71.81 -2.22 23.86
N PHE A 5 70.99 -1.20 23.68
CA PHE A 5 69.86 -0.96 24.57
C PHE A 5 68.59 -1.29 23.79
N PHE A 6 68.17 -2.55 23.90
CA PHE A 6 66.79 -2.93 23.63
C PHE A 6 65.91 -2.28 24.70
N ASN A 7 65.39 -1.10 24.42
CA ASN A 7 64.27 -0.57 25.19
C ASN A 7 63.00 -1.26 24.69
N PHE A 8 62.74 -2.47 25.17
CA PHE A 8 61.42 -3.07 25.12
C PHE A 8 60.52 -2.24 26.02
N ASN A 9 59.86 -1.23 25.45
CA ASN A 9 58.69 -0.65 26.06
C ASN A 9 57.50 -1.60 25.75
N PRO A 10 57.00 -2.38 26.72
CA PRO A 10 55.97 -3.41 26.48
C PRO A 10 54.59 -2.81 26.18
N PHE A 11 54.45 -1.48 26.18
CA PHE A 11 53.19 -0.80 25.90
C PHE A 11 53.03 -0.33 24.45
N ASN A 12 53.99 -0.62 23.56
CA ASN A 12 53.95 -0.13 22.18
C ASN A 12 53.43 -1.14 21.14
N CYS A 13 52.67 -2.15 21.57
CA CYS A 13 52.08 -3.17 20.69
C CYS A 13 50.56 -3.30 20.82
N ILE A 14 49.86 -2.25 21.24
CA ILE A 14 48.46 -2.12 20.85
C ILE A 14 48.50 -1.36 19.54
N ASP A 15 48.47 -2.09 18.42
CA ASP A 15 48.11 -1.52 17.12
C ASP A 15 46.72 -0.92 17.28
N LEU A 16 46.69 0.35 17.67
CA LEU A 16 45.51 1.18 17.63
C LEU A 16 45.22 1.48 16.15
N ARG A 17 44.78 0.45 15.44
CA ARG A 17 43.74 0.57 14.43
C ARG A 17 42.37 0.25 15.04
N PRO A 18 41.82 1.05 15.97
CA PRO A 18 40.39 1.02 16.15
C PRO A 18 39.80 1.74 14.92
N TRP A 19 39.02 1.02 14.12
CA TRP A 19 38.09 1.55 13.09
C TRP A 19 38.61 1.81 11.67
N ARG A 20 39.83 1.42 11.28
CA ARG A 20 40.30 1.62 9.89
C ARG A 20 39.82 0.59 8.87
N LEU A 21 38.66 -0.04 9.13
CA LEU A 21 37.85 -0.76 8.14
C LEU A 21 36.59 0.04 7.72
N ILE A 22 36.46 1.31 8.13
CA ILE A 22 35.42 2.23 7.65
C ILE A 22 35.97 3.06 6.46
N THR A 23 36.65 2.42 5.51
CA THR A 23 37.10 3.04 4.24
C THR A 23 36.35 2.49 3.03
N GLU A 24 35.14 1.98 3.25
CA GLU A 24 34.14 1.84 2.21
C GLU A 24 33.18 3.01 2.41
N ALA A 25 32.78 3.71 1.34
CA ALA A 25 31.82 4.82 1.39
C ALA A 25 30.63 4.47 2.33
N PRO A 26 30.01 5.46 3.02
CA PRO A 26 28.92 5.19 3.95
C PRO A 26 27.90 4.25 3.30
N PRO A 27 27.50 3.16 3.99
CA PRO A 27 26.72 2.10 3.38
C PRO A 27 25.47 2.70 2.74
N SER A 28 25.46 2.73 1.41
CA SER A 28 24.36 3.30 0.66
C SER A 28 23.20 2.32 0.72
N MET A 29 21.96 2.82 0.68
CA MET A 29 20.77 1.97 0.54
C MET A 29 20.85 1.03 -0.70
N LYS A 30 21.74 1.34 -1.65
CA LYS A 30 22.05 0.50 -2.83
C LYS A 30 22.86 -0.76 -2.51
N THR A 31 23.65 -0.79 -1.43
CA THR A 31 24.53 -1.92 -1.09
C THR A 31 23.85 -2.95 -0.18
N ILE A 32 22.71 -2.62 0.42
CA ILE A 32 21.93 -3.54 1.25
C ILE A 32 21.41 -4.70 0.37
N PRO A 33 21.55 -5.99 0.77
CA PRO A 33 20.99 -7.13 0.04
C PRO A 33 19.46 -7.06 -0.11
N GLU A 34 18.92 -7.68 -1.16
CA GLU A 34 17.47 -7.60 -1.46
C GLU A 34 16.63 -8.33 -0.41
N GLU A 35 17.15 -9.43 0.12
CA GLU A 35 16.53 -10.28 1.14
C GLU A 35 16.26 -9.49 2.42
N VAL A 36 17.20 -8.61 2.80
CA VAL A 36 17.06 -7.74 3.96
C VAL A 36 15.97 -6.69 3.72
N ILE A 37 15.90 -6.13 2.51
CA ILE A 37 14.85 -5.16 2.15
C ILE A 37 13.48 -5.84 2.14
N VAL A 38 13.36 -7.06 1.60
CA VAL A 38 12.13 -7.87 1.65
C VAL A 38 11.74 -8.11 3.11
N HIS A 39 12.69 -8.44 3.97
CA HIS A 39 12.43 -8.64 5.39
C HIS A 39 11.92 -7.37 6.07
N ILE A 40 12.54 -6.21 5.82
CA ILE A 40 12.06 -4.92 6.32
C ILE A 40 10.63 -4.63 5.81
N PHE A 41 10.40 -4.82 4.51
CA PHE A 41 9.09 -4.61 3.88
C PHE A 41 8.00 -5.52 4.44
N SER A 42 8.38 -6.69 4.98
CA SER A 42 7.45 -7.61 5.59
C SER A 42 6.77 -7.08 6.85
N PHE A 43 7.36 -6.09 7.52
CA PHE A 43 6.80 -5.43 8.69
C PHE A 43 5.91 -4.22 8.34
N LEU A 44 5.96 -3.75 7.08
CA LEU A 44 5.19 -2.58 6.66
C LEU A 44 3.72 -2.94 6.44
N SER A 45 2.82 -2.00 6.72
CA SER A 45 1.44 -2.12 6.28
C SER A 45 1.35 -1.99 4.74
N PRO A 46 0.28 -2.48 4.10
CA PRO A 46 0.12 -2.37 2.65
C PRO A 46 0.17 -0.95 2.10
N LYS A 47 -0.26 0.05 2.89
CA LYS A 47 -0.18 1.47 2.52
C LYS A 47 1.26 1.96 2.55
N GLU A 48 2.00 1.63 3.60
CA GLU A 48 3.42 1.99 3.74
C GLU A 48 4.28 1.29 2.69
N LEU A 49 3.97 0.04 2.36
CA LEU A 49 4.64 -0.71 1.31
C LEU A 49 4.50 -0.04 -0.06
N VAL A 50 3.29 0.41 -0.42
CA VAL A 50 3.06 1.16 -1.67
C VAL A 50 3.77 2.50 -1.67
N ASN A 51 3.92 3.15 -0.51
CA ASN A 51 4.72 4.37 -0.40
C ASN A 51 6.22 4.07 -0.57
N ALA A 52 6.74 3.00 0.03
CA ALA A 52 8.12 2.57 -0.14
C ALA A 52 8.44 2.24 -1.61
N GLN A 53 7.52 1.59 -2.34
CA GLN A 53 7.68 1.30 -3.76
C GLN A 53 7.90 2.56 -4.64
N GLN A 54 7.49 3.74 -4.18
CA GLN A 54 7.63 4.99 -4.94
C GLN A 54 9.01 5.65 -4.77
N VAL A 55 9.85 5.16 -3.84
CA VAL A 55 11.18 5.74 -3.56
C VAL A 55 12.15 5.53 -4.73
N CYS A 56 12.23 4.32 -5.28
CA CYS A 56 13.09 4.03 -6.43
C CYS A 56 12.66 2.77 -7.19
N LYS A 57 13.18 2.58 -8.42
CA LYS A 57 12.89 1.41 -9.27
C LYS A 57 13.21 0.07 -8.58
N ARG A 58 14.29 0.04 -7.78
CA ARG A 58 14.70 -1.15 -7.03
C ARG A 58 13.68 -1.52 -5.94
N TRP A 59 13.23 -0.54 -5.16
CA TRP A 59 12.23 -0.73 -4.12
C TRP A 59 10.86 -1.08 -4.72
N LYS A 60 10.53 -0.52 -5.88
CA LYS A 60 9.35 -0.93 -6.64
C LYS A 60 9.39 -2.43 -6.97
N ARG A 61 10.50 -2.90 -7.56
CA ARG A 61 10.68 -4.31 -7.92
C ARG A 61 10.55 -5.22 -6.69
N ILE A 62 11.28 -4.91 -5.63
CA ILE A 62 11.28 -5.71 -4.39
C ILE A 62 9.91 -5.67 -3.71
N GLY A 63 9.27 -4.51 -3.65
CA GLY A 63 7.96 -4.37 -3.04
C GLY A 63 6.85 -5.06 -3.84
N ASP A 64 7.04 -5.30 -5.14
CA ASP A 64 6.10 -6.05 -5.98
C ASP A 64 6.25 -7.58 -5.83
N GLU A 65 7.17 -8.05 -4.99
CA GLU A 65 7.34 -9.47 -4.68
C GLU A 65 6.05 -10.10 -4.16
N GLU A 66 5.68 -11.20 -4.80
CA GLU A 66 4.39 -11.87 -4.58
C GLU A 66 4.29 -12.48 -3.18
N THR A 67 5.43 -12.83 -2.57
CA THR A 67 5.53 -13.36 -1.21
C THR A 67 5.04 -12.37 -0.15
N LEU A 68 5.35 -11.07 -0.32
CA LEU A 68 4.90 -10.00 0.58
C LEU A 68 3.38 -9.81 0.49
N TRP A 69 2.87 -9.72 -0.74
CA TRP A 69 1.43 -9.51 -0.98
C TRP A 69 0.58 -10.72 -0.61
N LYS A 70 1.13 -11.94 -0.73
CA LYS A 70 0.47 -13.16 -0.26
C LYS A 70 0.16 -13.10 1.23
N ARG A 71 1.12 -12.67 2.06
CA ARG A 71 0.91 -12.51 3.52
C ARG A 71 -0.19 -11.50 3.81
N HIS A 72 -0.14 -10.31 3.19
CA HIS A 72 -1.16 -9.28 3.39
C HIS A 72 -2.55 -9.73 2.91
N HIS A 73 -2.61 -10.43 1.78
CA HIS A 73 -3.86 -11.00 1.28
C HIS A 73 -4.43 -12.04 2.24
N GLN A 74 -3.61 -12.95 2.76
CA GLN A 74 -4.04 -13.94 3.74
C GLN A 74 -4.51 -13.30 5.05
N GLN A 75 -3.83 -12.25 5.52
CA GLN A 75 -4.19 -11.56 6.76
C GLN A 75 -5.53 -10.80 6.67
N HIS A 76 -5.82 -10.15 5.53
CA HIS A 76 -7.01 -9.30 5.40
C HIS A 76 -8.17 -9.95 4.64
N PHE A 77 -7.90 -10.95 3.81
CA PHE A 77 -8.82 -11.53 2.84
C PHE A 77 -8.66 -13.06 2.72
N LYS A 78 -8.44 -13.75 3.86
CA LYS A 78 -8.26 -15.22 3.92
C LYS A 78 -9.32 -16.01 3.14
N ASP A 79 -10.58 -15.57 3.22
CA ASP A 79 -11.72 -16.28 2.64
C ASP A 79 -12.00 -15.91 1.19
N LYS A 80 -11.20 -15.02 0.60
CA LYS A 80 -11.42 -14.56 -0.77
C LYS A 80 -10.45 -15.27 -1.72
N PRO A 81 -10.93 -15.74 -2.89
CA PRO A 81 -10.04 -16.25 -3.92
C PRO A 81 -9.16 -15.12 -4.47
N LEU A 82 -8.11 -15.47 -5.21
CA LEU A 82 -7.40 -14.46 -6.00
C LEU A 82 -8.36 -13.84 -7.02
N HIS A 83 -8.33 -12.51 -7.13
CA HIS A 83 -9.15 -11.79 -8.08
C HIS A 83 -8.70 -12.09 -9.51
N ILE A 84 -9.64 -12.54 -10.33
CA ILE A 84 -9.42 -12.79 -11.75
C ILE A 84 -9.93 -11.56 -12.49
N SER A 85 -9.02 -10.77 -13.07
CA SER A 85 -9.45 -9.70 -13.97
C SER A 85 -10.02 -10.31 -15.25
N PHE A 86 -11.15 -9.77 -15.71
CA PHE A 86 -11.72 -10.14 -17.01
C PHE A 86 -10.80 -9.75 -18.19
N CYS A 87 -9.78 -8.91 -17.94
CA CYS A 87 -8.72 -8.64 -18.89
C CYS A 87 -7.66 -9.76 -18.88
N PRO A 88 -7.51 -10.55 -19.97
CA PRO A 88 -6.56 -11.67 -20.02
C PRO A 88 -5.09 -11.24 -19.99
N LYS A 89 -4.81 -9.94 -20.23
CA LYS A 89 -3.44 -9.40 -20.31
C LYS A 89 -2.78 -9.17 -18.95
N LYS A 90 -3.50 -9.31 -17.83
CA LYS A 90 -2.92 -9.09 -16.49
C LYS A 90 -2.69 -10.42 -15.78
N PRO A 91 -1.45 -10.75 -15.40
CA PRO A 91 -1.17 -11.96 -14.67
C PRO A 91 -1.88 -11.92 -13.31
N ARG A 92 -2.29 -13.10 -12.84
CA ARG A 92 -2.84 -13.29 -11.49
C ARG A 92 -1.76 -12.92 -10.48
N SER A 93 -2.06 -11.99 -9.58
CA SER A 93 -1.18 -11.65 -8.46
C SER A 93 -1.96 -11.33 -7.19
N PHE A 94 -1.40 -11.69 -6.04
CA PHE A 94 -1.88 -11.36 -4.71
C PHE A 94 -1.93 -9.85 -4.54
N ARG A 95 -0.98 -9.10 -5.11
CA ARG A 95 -0.99 -7.64 -5.12
C ARG A 95 -2.25 -7.08 -5.78
N ASN A 96 -2.54 -7.48 -7.01
CA ASN A 96 -3.71 -6.99 -7.75
C ASN A 96 -5.01 -7.39 -7.04
N SER A 97 -5.05 -8.60 -6.50
CA SER A 97 -6.20 -9.10 -5.75
C SER A 97 -6.42 -8.32 -4.46
N TYR A 98 -5.36 -8.06 -3.71
CA TYR A 98 -5.40 -7.24 -2.50
C TYR A 98 -5.92 -5.83 -2.81
N LEU A 99 -5.33 -5.16 -3.80
CA LEU A 99 -5.74 -3.81 -4.18
C LEU A 99 -7.20 -3.76 -4.62
N PHE A 100 -7.64 -4.74 -5.42
CA PHE A 100 -9.03 -4.85 -5.85
C PHE A 100 -9.99 -4.99 -4.66
N TYR A 101 -9.72 -5.93 -3.74
CA TYR A 101 -10.60 -6.14 -2.60
C TYR A 101 -10.57 -4.99 -1.60
N ASN A 102 -9.41 -4.37 -1.40
CA ASN A 102 -9.29 -3.20 -0.53
C ASN A 102 -10.10 -2.02 -1.09
N HIS A 103 -9.97 -1.74 -2.38
CA HIS A 103 -10.72 -0.67 -3.04
C HIS A 103 -12.23 -0.92 -2.97
N ARG A 104 -12.69 -2.13 -3.32
CA ARG A 104 -14.11 -2.52 -3.20
C ARG A 104 -14.63 -2.40 -1.77
N LYS A 105 -13.79 -2.71 -0.77
CA LYS A 105 -14.13 -2.55 0.65
C LYS A 105 -14.27 -1.07 1.03
N SER A 106 -13.46 -0.17 0.47
CA SER A 106 -13.59 1.29 0.70
C SER A 106 -14.91 1.81 0.13
N ILE A 107 -15.16 1.56 -1.17
CA ILE A 107 -16.40 1.98 -1.84
C ILE A 107 -17.63 1.49 -1.07
N ARG A 108 -17.62 0.21 -0.65
CA ARG A 108 -18.75 -0.35 0.12
C ARG A 108 -18.98 0.39 1.46
N ARG A 109 -17.93 0.92 2.10
CA ARG A 109 -18.08 1.71 3.33
C ARG A 109 -18.65 3.10 3.04
N GLU A 110 -18.12 3.77 2.02
CA GLU A 110 -18.60 5.09 1.59
C GLU A 110 -20.09 5.05 1.24
N VAL A 111 -20.50 4.11 0.39
CA VAL A 111 -21.92 3.92 0.02
C VAL A 111 -22.80 3.64 1.24
N LYS A 112 -22.31 2.87 2.22
CA LYS A 112 -23.06 2.62 3.47
C LYS A 112 -23.22 3.88 4.30
N LEU A 113 -22.20 4.72 4.39
CA LEU A 113 -22.25 5.98 5.12
C LEU A 113 -23.19 6.97 4.43
N GLU A 114 -23.12 7.08 3.10
CA GLU A 114 -24.05 7.90 2.32
C GLU A 114 -25.50 7.42 2.49
N THR A 115 -25.73 6.11 2.39
CA THR A 115 -27.06 5.53 2.61
C THR A 115 -27.57 5.82 4.02
N ALA A 116 -26.71 5.70 5.05
CA ALA A 116 -27.07 6.00 6.42
C ALA A 116 -27.37 7.50 6.63
N SER A 117 -26.57 8.38 6.02
CA SER A 117 -26.79 9.84 6.02
C SER A 117 -28.14 10.19 5.40
N VAL A 118 -28.44 9.64 4.21
CA VAL A 118 -29.72 9.85 3.53
C VAL A 118 -30.89 9.37 4.40
N ARG A 119 -30.78 8.21 5.05
CA ARG A 119 -31.83 7.68 5.92
C ARG A 119 -32.03 8.46 7.22
N ALA A 120 -30.97 9.09 7.72
CA ALA A 120 -31.04 9.92 8.91
C ALA A 120 -31.62 11.32 8.64
N HIS A 121 -31.79 11.70 7.38
CA HIS A 121 -32.37 12.99 7.02
C HIS A 121 -33.86 13.03 7.41
N PRO A 122 -34.35 14.10 8.07
CA PRO A 122 -35.74 14.18 8.54
C PRO A 122 -36.78 14.05 7.42
N ASP A 123 -36.44 14.48 6.21
CA ASP A 123 -37.32 14.37 5.03
C ASP A 123 -37.30 13.00 4.34
N TYR A 124 -36.50 12.04 4.85
CA TYR A 124 -36.42 10.70 4.27
C TYR A 124 -37.66 9.88 4.61
N ASN A 125 -38.61 9.82 3.69
CA ASN A 125 -39.88 9.09 3.85
C ASN A 125 -39.79 7.59 3.48
N GLY A 126 -38.60 6.98 3.48
CA GLY A 126 -38.45 5.53 3.18
C GLY A 126 -38.89 5.08 1.79
N ARG A 127 -39.14 6.02 0.86
CA ARG A 127 -39.72 5.73 -0.45
C ARG A 127 -38.89 4.72 -1.25
N SER A 128 -39.58 3.75 -1.84
CA SER A 128 -39.00 2.75 -2.72
C SER A 128 -38.34 3.43 -3.93
N PHE A 129 -37.31 2.79 -4.50
CA PHE A 129 -36.68 3.26 -5.74
C PHE A 129 -37.71 3.45 -6.87
N SER A 130 -38.74 2.62 -6.91
CA SER A 130 -39.87 2.75 -7.85
C SER A 130 -40.70 4.02 -7.63
N GLU A 131 -40.88 4.46 -6.39
CA GLU A 131 -41.61 5.69 -6.07
C GLU A 131 -40.79 6.94 -6.39
N LEU A 132 -39.46 6.88 -6.18
CA LEU A 132 -38.54 7.94 -6.61
C LEU A 132 -38.52 8.09 -8.14
N LEU A 133 -38.48 6.99 -8.88
CA LEU A 133 -38.57 7.01 -10.35
C LEU A 133 -39.91 7.58 -10.84
N LEU A 134 -41.01 7.24 -10.18
CA LEU A 134 -42.34 7.79 -10.48
C LEU A 134 -42.37 9.31 -10.28
N LEU A 135 -41.79 9.83 -9.20
CA LEU A 135 -41.72 11.29 -8.93
C LEU A 135 -40.81 12.02 -9.92
N MET A 136 -39.68 11.42 -10.29
CA MET A 136 -38.79 11.98 -11.31
C MET A 136 -39.48 12.00 -12.69
N ASN A 137 -40.25 10.98 -13.02
CA ASN A 137 -41.01 10.93 -14.27
C ASN A 137 -42.18 11.94 -14.27
N GLN A 138 -42.91 12.04 -13.16
CA GLN A 138 -43.98 13.02 -13.00
C GLN A 138 -43.45 14.46 -13.12
N SER A 139 -42.33 14.79 -12.46
CA SER A 139 -41.74 16.13 -12.56
C SER A 139 -41.30 16.50 -13.99
N GLN A 140 -40.79 15.54 -14.77
CA GLN A 140 -40.47 15.75 -16.19
C GLN A 140 -41.74 16.00 -17.03
N SER A 141 -42.83 15.26 -16.79
CA SER A 141 -44.11 15.46 -17.48
C SER A 141 -44.75 16.82 -17.14
N PHE A 142 -44.70 17.24 -15.88
CA PHE A 142 -45.19 18.56 -15.45
C PHE A 142 -44.41 19.72 -16.08
N ASN A 143 -43.08 19.58 -16.21
CA ASN A 143 -42.25 20.59 -16.89
C ASN A 143 -42.53 20.65 -18.39
N HIS A 144 -42.79 19.51 -19.03
CA HIS A 144 -43.14 19.45 -20.45
C HIS A 144 -44.51 20.09 -20.74
N GLN A 145 -45.50 19.91 -19.86
CA GLN A 145 -46.81 20.55 -19.98
C GLN A 145 -46.78 22.07 -19.77
N LYS A 146 -45.86 22.60 -18.95
CA LYS A 146 -45.64 24.04 -18.80
C LYS A 146 -45.02 24.67 -20.04
N SER A 147 -44.15 23.95 -20.75
CA SER A 147 -43.50 24.42 -21.99
C SER A 147 -44.45 24.51 -23.19
N LEU A 148 -45.58 23.79 -23.18
CA LEU A 148 -46.58 23.77 -24.26
C LEU A 148 -47.74 24.76 -24.04
N LYS A 149 -47.73 25.49 -22.91
CA LYS A 149 -48.75 26.50 -22.55
C LYS A 149 -48.22 27.94 -22.57
N LEU A 150 -47.06 28.15 -23.19
CA LEU A 150 -46.53 29.46 -23.60
C LEU A 150 -46.67 29.57 -25.12
#